data_AF-A0A4Y8CF32-F1
#
_entry.id   AF-A0A4Y8CF32-F1
#
_cell.length_a   1.000
_cell.length_b   1.000
_cell.length_c   1.000
_cell.angle_alpha   90.00
_cell.angle_beta   90.00
_cell.angle_gamma   90.00
#
_symmetry.space_group_name_H-M   'P 1'
#
loop_
_entity.id
_entity.type
_entity.pdbx_description
1 polymer ?
#
loop_
_entity_poly.entity_id
_entity_poly.type
_entity_poly.pdbx_seq_one_letter_code
_entity_poly.pdbx_strand_id
1 'polypeptide(L)'
;ILHGEDKPGAKLSVGIFLITVLAVVLYATAISSNIKWIDPVVVPRDAAIMSFLLTAATLITWLCKVEPGKILDTSVFKSGMTACVCVFGVAWLGNTFVAGHEASIKEVAGDWVKQTPAMLAVAFFFASMLLYSQAATAKAIVPVIITALGISAANPHDSYMLVACFAAVSALFVLPTYPTLLGAVQMDDTGTTRIGKFIFNHSFFIPGVLAIAIAVALGFVLAPMLI
;
A
#
# COMPACT_ATOMS: atom_id res chain seq x y z
N ILE A 1 10.85 21.15 -21.03
CA ILE A 1 10.48 19.72 -20.91
C ILE A 1 9.33 19.34 -21.87
N LEU A 2 8.36 20.22 -22.16
CA LEU A 2 7.22 19.95 -23.07
C LEU A 2 7.43 20.27 -24.57
N HIS A 3 8.65 20.60 -25.01
CA HIS A 3 8.95 20.97 -26.41
C HIS A 3 9.97 20.04 -27.09
N GLY A 4 10.22 18.86 -26.53
CA GLY A 4 11.08 17.86 -27.16
C GLY A 4 10.30 17.00 -28.16
N GLU A 5 10.88 16.74 -29.32
CA GLU A 5 10.35 15.73 -30.24
C GLU A 5 10.39 14.35 -29.59
N ASP A 6 9.27 13.61 -29.66
CA ASP A 6 9.17 12.26 -29.12
C ASP A 6 10.21 11.35 -29.78
N LYS A 7 11.00 10.64 -28.97
CA LYS A 7 11.90 9.61 -29.50
C LYS A 7 11.10 8.52 -30.22
N PRO A 8 11.64 7.91 -31.29
CA PRO A 8 11.02 6.75 -31.92
C PRO A 8 10.67 5.68 -30.89
N GLY A 9 9.42 5.22 -30.88
CA GLY A 9 8.91 4.24 -29.93
C GLY A 9 8.28 4.79 -28.64
N ALA A 10 8.34 6.11 -28.36
CA ALA A 10 7.77 6.69 -27.14
C ALA A 10 6.25 6.47 -27.00
N LYS A 11 5.47 6.64 -28.08
CA LYS A 11 4.02 6.39 -28.05
C LYS A 11 3.69 4.90 -27.89
N LEU A 12 4.49 4.04 -28.52
CA LEU A 12 4.33 2.60 -28.43
C LEU A 12 4.62 2.10 -27.01
N SER A 13 5.67 2.61 -26.35
CA SER A 13 6.00 2.21 -24.99
C SER A 13 4.90 2.58 -23.99
N VAL A 14 4.34 3.79 -24.12
CA VAL A 14 3.18 4.23 -23.32
C VAL A 14 1.96 3.34 -23.59
N GLY A 15 1.69 3.02 -24.85
CA GLY A 15 0.60 2.11 -25.22
C GLY A 15 0.73 0.73 -24.57
N ILE A 16 1.93 0.12 -24.65
CA ILE A 16 2.22 -1.17 -24.00
C ILE A 16 2.00 -1.07 -22.50
N PHE A 17 2.54 -0.02 -21.86
CA PHE A 17 2.40 0.19 -20.42
C PHE A 17 0.92 0.29 -19.98
N LEU A 18 0.12 1.11 -20.67
CA LEU A 18 -1.31 1.29 -20.34
C LEU A 18 -2.12 0.00 -20.53
N ILE A 19 -1.86 -0.76 -21.60
CA ILE A 19 -2.51 -2.06 -21.84
C ILE A 19 -2.14 -3.04 -20.72
N THR A 20 -0.87 -3.06 -20.30
CA THR A 20 -0.42 -3.92 -19.19
C THR A 20 -1.07 -3.54 -17.87
N VAL A 21 -1.19 -2.24 -17.55
CA VAL A 21 -1.89 -1.79 -16.34
C VAL A 21 -3.36 -2.24 -16.37
N LEU A 22 -4.04 -2.11 -17.51
CA LEU A 22 -5.41 -2.60 -17.67
C LEU A 22 -5.50 -4.12 -17.48
N ALA A 23 -4.58 -4.89 -18.07
CA ALA A 23 -4.53 -6.34 -17.91
C ALA A 23 -4.33 -6.76 -16.44
N VAL A 24 -3.47 -6.06 -15.70
CA VAL A 24 -3.26 -6.28 -14.26
C VAL A 24 -4.56 -6.05 -13.49
N VAL A 25 -5.26 -4.95 -13.74
CA VAL A 25 -6.53 -4.63 -13.06
C VAL A 25 -7.61 -5.68 -13.37
N LEU A 26 -7.74 -6.07 -14.64
CA LEU A 26 -8.69 -7.11 -15.06
C LEU A 26 -8.37 -8.46 -14.41
N TYR A 27 -7.09 -8.83 -14.36
CA TYR A 27 -6.68 -10.07 -13.71
C TYR A 27 -6.95 -10.04 -12.20
N ALA A 28 -6.57 -8.96 -11.50
CA ALA A 28 -6.83 -8.78 -10.07
C ALA A 28 -8.33 -8.83 -9.74
N THR A 29 -9.16 -8.34 -10.66
CA THR A 29 -10.62 -8.37 -10.60
C THR A 29 -11.15 -9.80 -10.82
N ALA A 30 -10.61 -10.53 -11.80
CA ALA A 30 -11.02 -11.91 -12.11
C ALA A 30 -10.72 -12.91 -10.96
N ILE A 31 -9.60 -12.73 -10.25
CA ILE A 31 -9.22 -13.57 -9.09
C ILE A 31 -9.82 -13.09 -7.75
N SER A 32 -10.62 -12.01 -7.76
CA SER A 32 -11.20 -11.44 -6.54
C SER A 32 -12.27 -12.36 -5.94
N SER A 33 -12.37 -12.39 -4.61
CA SER A 33 -13.41 -13.12 -3.88
C SER A 33 -14.83 -12.68 -4.20
N ASN A 34 -15.02 -11.48 -4.75
CA ASN A 34 -16.34 -10.95 -5.10
C ASN A 34 -16.82 -11.44 -6.47
N ILE A 35 -15.89 -11.73 -7.39
CA ILE A 35 -16.20 -12.04 -8.80
C ILE A 35 -15.92 -13.50 -9.12
N LYS A 36 -14.77 -14.02 -8.66
CA LYS A 36 -14.37 -15.43 -8.77
C LYS A 36 -14.46 -16.01 -10.18
N TRP A 37 -14.04 -15.25 -11.20
CA TRP A 37 -13.94 -15.77 -12.56
C TRP A 37 -12.83 -16.81 -12.73
N ILE A 38 -11.81 -16.77 -11.87
CA ILE A 38 -10.73 -17.75 -11.83
C ILE A 38 -10.63 -18.32 -10.41
N ASP A 39 -11.05 -19.59 -10.26
CA ASP A 39 -11.01 -20.35 -9.02
C ASP A 39 -10.79 -21.85 -9.37
N PRO A 40 -9.74 -22.54 -8.86
CA PRO A 40 -8.73 -22.06 -7.92
C PRO A 40 -7.74 -21.07 -8.54
N VAL A 41 -7.33 -20.08 -7.74
CA VAL A 41 -6.30 -19.12 -8.12
C VAL A 41 -4.93 -19.81 -8.11
N VAL A 42 -4.43 -20.15 -9.30
CA VAL A 42 -3.11 -20.79 -9.48
C VAL A 42 -1.97 -19.76 -9.39
N VAL A 43 -2.18 -18.56 -9.94
CA VAL A 43 -1.19 -17.48 -9.91
C VAL A 43 -1.69 -16.39 -8.95
N PRO A 44 -1.07 -16.23 -7.78
CA PRO A 44 -1.45 -15.17 -6.84
C PRO A 44 -1.26 -13.78 -7.46
N ARG A 45 -2.01 -12.80 -6.93
CA ARG A 45 -2.00 -11.41 -7.40
C ARG A 45 -0.59 -10.86 -7.60
N ASP A 46 0.30 -11.03 -6.63
CA ASP A 46 1.64 -10.45 -6.64
C ASP A 46 2.51 -11.05 -7.76
N ALA A 47 2.44 -12.38 -7.94
CA ALA A 47 3.12 -13.09 -9.01
C ALA A 47 2.59 -12.68 -10.40
N ALA A 48 1.27 -12.45 -10.52
CA ALA A 48 0.67 -11.96 -11.75
C ALA A 48 1.14 -10.54 -12.08
N ILE A 49 1.11 -9.61 -11.12
CA ILE A 49 1.61 -8.23 -11.30
C ILE A 49 3.05 -8.25 -11.79
N MET A 50 3.93 -9.02 -11.13
CA MET A 50 5.33 -9.12 -11.55
C MET A 50 5.47 -9.68 -12.98
N SER A 51 4.73 -10.74 -13.29
CA SER A 51 4.76 -11.37 -14.62
C SER A 51 4.32 -10.40 -15.72
N PHE A 52 3.22 -9.65 -15.50
CA PHE A 52 2.73 -8.66 -16.44
C PHE A 52 3.72 -7.50 -16.63
N LEU A 53 4.26 -6.94 -15.55
CA LEU A 53 5.18 -5.80 -15.62
C LEU A 53 6.54 -6.18 -16.25
N LEU A 54 7.09 -7.35 -15.95
CA LEU A 54 8.31 -7.85 -16.59
C LEU A 54 8.08 -8.16 -18.07
N THR A 55 6.90 -8.68 -18.43
CA THR A 55 6.51 -8.88 -19.83
C THR A 55 6.41 -7.54 -20.56
N ALA A 56 5.78 -6.52 -19.96
CA ALA A 56 5.76 -5.17 -20.50
C ALA A 56 7.16 -4.60 -20.72
N ALA A 57 8.04 -4.69 -19.71
CA ALA A 57 9.41 -4.22 -19.82
C ALA A 57 10.15 -4.92 -20.98
N THR A 58 9.94 -6.22 -21.15
CA THR A 58 10.49 -7.01 -22.26
C THR A 58 9.96 -6.53 -23.61
N LEU A 59 8.64 -6.37 -23.74
CA LEU A 59 7.99 -5.89 -24.98
C LEU A 59 8.41 -4.47 -25.33
N ILE A 60 8.50 -3.57 -24.35
CA ILE A 60 8.98 -2.20 -24.55
C ILE A 60 10.43 -2.23 -25.04
N THR A 61 11.30 -2.99 -24.38
CA THR A 61 12.72 -3.08 -24.76
C THR A 61 12.88 -3.62 -26.18
N TRP A 62 12.12 -4.67 -26.52
CA TRP A 62 12.18 -5.32 -27.83
C TRP A 62 11.56 -4.48 -28.96
N LEU A 63 10.31 -4.05 -28.80
CA LEU A 63 9.54 -3.37 -29.86
C LEU A 63 9.95 -1.91 -30.05
N CYS A 64 10.38 -1.24 -28.97
CA CYS A 64 10.89 0.14 -29.05
C CYS A 64 12.40 0.19 -29.30
N LYS A 65 13.06 -0.97 -29.50
CA LYS A 65 14.49 -1.11 -29.78
C LYS A 65 15.37 -0.36 -28.76
N VAL A 66 15.00 -0.46 -27.49
CA VAL A 66 15.78 0.15 -26.40
C VAL A 66 17.07 -0.65 -26.23
N GLU A 67 18.21 0.04 -26.20
CA GLU A 67 19.50 -0.58 -25.92
C GLU A 67 19.59 -0.95 -24.43
N PRO A 68 19.63 -2.24 -24.05
CA PRO A 68 19.51 -2.65 -22.65
C PRO A 68 20.60 -2.07 -21.73
N GLY A 69 21.84 -1.95 -22.24
CA GLY A 69 22.95 -1.38 -21.49
C GLY A 69 22.70 0.07 -21.05
N LYS A 70 21.98 0.85 -21.85
CA LYS A 70 21.64 2.25 -21.53
C LYS A 70 20.57 2.39 -20.45
N ILE A 71 19.77 1.34 -20.20
CA ILE A 71 18.73 1.37 -19.16
C ILE A 71 19.37 1.61 -17.79
N LEU A 72 20.46 0.90 -17.50
CA LEU A 72 21.20 1.00 -16.24
C LEU A 72 21.76 2.41 -15.99
N ASP A 73 22.05 3.13 -17.06
CA ASP A 73 22.62 4.48 -16.98
C ASP A 73 21.59 5.59 -16.78
N THR A 74 20.31 5.28 -16.99
CA THR A 74 19.25 6.27 -16.81
C THR A 74 19.10 6.69 -15.36
N SER A 75 18.80 7.97 -15.14
CA SER A 75 18.50 8.50 -13.80
C SER A 75 17.32 7.77 -13.15
N VAL A 76 16.31 7.42 -13.95
CA VAL A 76 15.13 6.67 -13.48
C VAL A 76 15.49 5.29 -12.96
N PHE A 77 16.33 4.53 -13.69
CA PHE A 77 16.75 3.21 -13.21
C PHE A 77 17.65 3.29 -11.98
N LYS A 78 18.63 4.22 -11.97
CA LYS A 78 19.53 4.43 -10.81
C LYS A 78 18.75 4.83 -9.55
N SER A 79 17.81 5.76 -9.69
CA SER A 79 16.89 6.14 -8.62
C SER A 79 16.03 4.94 -8.20
N GLY A 80 15.39 4.25 -9.14
CA GLY A 80 14.56 3.08 -8.85
C GLY A 80 15.31 1.99 -8.07
N MET A 81 16.54 1.66 -8.48
CA MET A 81 17.37 0.67 -7.77
C MET A 81 17.78 1.14 -6.38
N THR A 82 18.11 2.42 -6.22
CA THR A 82 18.43 3.00 -4.90
C THR A 82 17.21 2.91 -3.97
N ALA A 83 16.03 3.32 -4.46
CA ALA A 83 14.77 3.16 -3.75
C ALA A 83 14.51 1.69 -3.38
N CYS A 84 14.64 0.75 -4.33
CA CYS A 84 14.44 -0.68 -4.08
C CYS A 84 15.32 -1.21 -2.93
N VAL A 85 16.62 -0.89 -2.90
CA VAL A 85 17.52 -1.34 -1.83
C VAL A 85 17.15 -0.73 -0.49
N CYS A 86 16.89 0.59 -0.44
CA CYS A 86 16.45 1.26 0.78
C CYS A 86 15.15 0.65 1.32
N VAL A 87 14.22 0.35 0.43
CA VAL A 87 12.93 -0.25 0.74
C VAL A 87 13.07 -1.66 1.27
N PHE A 88 13.82 -2.52 0.58
CA PHE A 88 14.00 -3.90 1.00
C PHE A 88 14.64 -3.97 2.38
N GLY A 89 15.66 -3.15 2.64
CA GLY A 89 16.31 -3.08 3.94
C GLY A 89 15.34 -2.71 5.05
N VAL A 90 14.60 -1.62 4.89
CA VAL A 90 13.73 -1.14 5.98
C VAL A 90 12.44 -1.96 6.12
N ALA A 91 11.83 -2.38 5.01
CA ALA A 91 10.66 -3.25 5.03
C ALA A 91 10.97 -4.60 5.66
N TRP A 92 12.15 -5.18 5.39
CA TRP A 92 12.58 -6.43 6.03
C TRP A 92 12.76 -6.24 7.53
N LEU A 93 13.49 -5.21 7.97
CA LEU A 93 13.66 -4.93 9.40
C LEU A 93 12.31 -4.72 10.10
N GLY A 94 11.41 -3.94 9.51
CA GLY A 94 10.05 -3.74 10.03
C GLY A 94 9.27 -5.04 10.15
N ASN A 95 9.25 -5.85 9.08
CA ASN A 95 8.53 -7.11 9.07
C ASN A 95 9.10 -8.13 10.08
N THR A 96 10.42 -8.21 10.24
CA THR A 96 11.05 -9.06 11.25
C THR A 96 10.72 -8.60 12.68
N PHE A 97 10.78 -7.29 12.95
CA PHE A 97 10.40 -6.74 14.25
C PHE A 97 8.96 -7.07 14.60
N VAL A 98 8.03 -6.87 13.66
CA VAL A 98 6.61 -7.13 13.91
C VAL A 98 6.31 -8.61 14.05
N ALA A 99 6.89 -9.46 13.21
CA ALA A 99 6.73 -10.90 13.33
C ALA A 99 7.19 -11.40 14.71
N GLY A 100 8.24 -10.81 15.28
CA GLY A 100 8.73 -11.14 16.62
C GLY A 100 7.83 -10.68 17.77
N HIS A 101 6.98 -9.66 17.57
CA HIS A 101 6.15 -9.04 18.61
C HIS A 101 4.65 -9.09 18.30
N GLU A 102 4.23 -9.91 17.32
CA GLU A 102 2.86 -9.93 16.82
C GLU A 102 1.84 -10.21 17.94
N ALA A 103 2.17 -11.11 18.87
CA ALA A 103 1.32 -11.42 20.02
C ALA A 103 1.09 -10.19 20.92
N SER A 104 2.15 -9.48 21.30
CA SER A 104 2.07 -8.28 22.14
C SER A 104 1.32 -7.14 21.44
N ILE A 105 1.52 -6.97 20.12
CA ILE A 105 0.77 -5.98 19.32
C ILE A 105 -0.73 -6.27 19.37
N LYS A 106 -1.11 -7.54 19.20
CA LYS A 106 -2.52 -7.97 19.27
C LYS A 106 -3.12 -7.79 20.67
N GLU A 107 -2.36 -8.11 21.71
CA GLU A 107 -2.78 -7.95 23.12
C GLU A 107 -3.08 -6.47 23.42
N VAL A 108 -2.13 -5.57 23.15
CA VAL A 108 -2.31 -4.13 23.37
C VAL A 108 -3.47 -3.57 22.56
N ALA A 109 -3.61 -3.98 21.29
CA ALA A 109 -4.73 -3.56 20.44
C ALA A 109 -6.08 -4.05 21.01
N GLY A 110 -6.14 -5.28 21.52
CA GLY A 110 -7.34 -5.84 22.15
C GLY A 110 -7.73 -5.07 23.42
N ASP A 111 -6.76 -4.75 24.28
CA ASP A 111 -7.03 -4.04 25.54
C ASP A 111 -7.49 -2.60 25.31
N TRP A 112 -6.90 -1.89 24.34
CA TRP A 112 -7.34 -0.54 23.99
C TRP A 112 -8.78 -0.51 23.51
N VAL A 113 -9.16 -1.48 22.66
CA VAL A 113 -10.49 -1.52 22.08
C VAL A 113 -11.55 -1.95 23.09
N LYS A 114 -11.22 -2.86 24.03
CA LYS A 114 -12.11 -3.19 25.16
C LYS A 114 -12.41 -1.99 26.04
N GLN A 115 -11.43 -1.11 26.25
CA GLN A 115 -11.61 0.08 27.09
C GLN A 115 -12.36 1.20 26.36
N THR A 116 -12.05 1.42 25.09
CA THR A 116 -12.70 2.44 24.28
C THR A 116 -12.72 1.97 22.83
N PRO A 117 -13.89 1.56 22.30
CA PRO A 117 -13.96 1.00 20.95
C PRO A 117 -13.36 1.91 19.87
N ALA A 118 -13.48 3.24 20.00
CA ALA A 118 -12.91 4.20 19.06
C ALA A 118 -11.37 4.16 18.96
N MET A 119 -10.69 3.55 19.93
CA MET A 119 -9.24 3.30 19.87
C MET A 119 -8.86 2.28 18.79
N LEU A 120 -9.83 1.60 18.17
CA LEU A 120 -9.58 0.73 17.03
C LEU A 120 -8.85 1.45 15.89
N ALA A 121 -9.22 2.70 15.59
CA ALA A 121 -8.53 3.50 14.59
C ALA A 121 -7.07 3.74 14.98
N VAL A 122 -6.79 3.99 16.25
CA VAL A 122 -5.44 4.18 16.79
C VAL A 122 -4.64 2.88 16.70
N ALA A 123 -5.24 1.76 17.07
CA ALA A 123 -4.63 0.44 16.95
C ALA A 123 -4.29 0.10 15.49
N PHE A 124 -5.20 0.33 14.54
CA PHE A 124 -4.93 0.16 13.11
C PHE A 124 -3.84 1.10 12.59
N PHE A 125 -3.84 2.35 13.04
CA PHE A 125 -2.83 3.33 12.65
C PHE A 125 -1.43 2.86 13.05
N PHE A 126 -1.22 2.49 14.31
CA PHE A 126 0.08 2.01 14.77
C PHE A 126 0.44 0.63 14.21
N ALA A 127 -0.52 -0.30 14.15
CA ALA A 127 -0.27 -1.63 13.61
C ALA A 127 0.10 -1.56 12.12
N SER A 128 -0.58 -0.73 11.32
CA SER A 128 -0.24 -0.59 9.90
C SER A 128 1.06 0.13 9.65
N MET A 129 1.38 1.15 10.44
CA MET A 129 2.69 1.80 10.44
C MET A 129 3.82 0.77 10.62
N LEU A 130 3.61 -0.25 11.47
CA LEU A 130 4.61 -1.29 11.75
C LEU A 130 4.59 -2.44 10.73
N LEU A 131 3.40 -2.91 10.33
CA LEU A 131 3.21 -4.08 9.45
C LEU A 131 3.45 -3.77 7.96
N TYR A 132 3.48 -2.49 7.58
CA TYR A 132 3.66 -2.04 6.19
C TYR A 132 2.72 -2.68 5.15
N SER A 133 1.55 -3.17 5.59
CA SER A 133 0.53 -3.73 4.70
C SER A 133 -0.86 -3.51 5.27
N GLN A 134 -1.72 -2.84 4.50
CA GLN A 134 -3.13 -2.65 4.84
C GLN A 134 -3.82 -4.01 5.06
N ALA A 135 -3.59 -4.96 4.14
CA ALA A 135 -4.19 -6.28 4.16
C ALA A 135 -3.64 -7.14 5.31
N ALA A 136 -2.33 -7.12 5.56
CA ALA A 136 -1.75 -7.87 6.67
C ALA A 136 -2.24 -7.32 8.03
N THR A 137 -2.32 -6.00 8.16
CA THR A 137 -2.86 -5.34 9.36
C THR A 137 -4.30 -5.74 9.61
N ALA A 138 -5.16 -5.64 8.61
CA ALA A 138 -6.55 -6.04 8.74
C ALA A 138 -6.65 -7.54 9.11
N LYS A 139 -5.92 -8.41 8.41
CA LYS A 139 -5.91 -9.86 8.67
C LYS A 139 -5.44 -10.20 10.08
N ALA A 140 -4.46 -9.47 10.63
CA ALA A 140 -3.91 -9.72 11.95
C ALA A 140 -4.81 -9.19 13.08
N ILE A 141 -5.38 -7.99 12.91
CA ILE A 141 -6.06 -7.25 13.98
C ILE A 141 -7.58 -7.50 13.99
N VAL A 142 -8.25 -7.52 12.82
CA VAL A 142 -9.72 -7.64 12.76
C VAL A 142 -10.27 -8.85 13.53
N PRO A 143 -9.69 -10.08 13.41
CA PRO A 143 -10.19 -11.23 14.17
C PRO A 143 -10.10 -11.03 15.69
N VAL A 144 -9.01 -10.42 16.17
CA VAL A 144 -8.80 -10.12 17.59
C VAL A 144 -9.88 -9.17 18.10
N ILE A 145 -10.23 -8.17 17.31
CA ILE A 145 -11.25 -7.18 17.66
C ILE A 145 -12.66 -7.76 17.63
N ILE A 146 -12.98 -8.58 16.63
CA ILE A 146 -14.26 -9.29 16.57
C ILE A 146 -14.45 -10.13 17.84
N THR A 147 -13.41 -10.88 18.25
CA THR A 147 -13.46 -11.66 19.48
C THR A 147 -13.53 -10.78 20.74
N ALA A 148 -12.73 -9.72 20.82
CA ALA A 148 -12.65 -8.84 22.00
C ALA A 148 -13.95 -8.07 22.26
N LEU A 149 -14.66 -7.67 21.19
CA LEU A 149 -15.94 -6.96 21.25
C LEU A 149 -17.15 -7.91 21.19
N GLY A 150 -16.93 -9.22 21.05
CA GLY A 150 -18.02 -10.19 20.93
C GLY A 150 -18.91 -9.98 19.69
N ILE A 151 -18.35 -9.39 18.63
CA ILE A 151 -19.08 -9.12 17.39
C ILE A 151 -19.48 -10.46 16.76
N SER A 152 -20.78 -10.63 16.55
CA SER A 152 -21.32 -11.83 15.91
C SER A 152 -22.56 -11.48 15.10
N ALA A 153 -23.06 -12.43 14.30
CA ALA A 153 -24.32 -12.24 13.59
C ALA A 153 -25.50 -11.95 14.53
N ALA A 154 -25.44 -12.43 15.78
CA ALA A 154 -26.45 -12.17 16.81
C ALA A 154 -26.21 -10.87 17.59
N ASN A 155 -25.01 -10.30 17.54
CA ASN A 155 -24.66 -9.05 18.21
C ASN A 155 -23.76 -8.19 17.27
N PRO A 156 -24.35 -7.53 16.25
CA PRO A 156 -23.61 -6.75 15.29
C PRO A 156 -23.38 -5.29 15.71
N HIS A 157 -23.81 -4.89 16.92
CA HIS A 157 -23.93 -3.48 17.33
C HIS A 157 -22.65 -2.66 17.15
N ASP A 158 -21.47 -3.26 17.33
CA ASP A 158 -20.16 -2.58 17.17
C ASP A 158 -19.49 -2.86 15.82
N SER A 159 -20.14 -3.58 14.91
CA SER A 159 -19.55 -3.99 13.61
C SER A 159 -19.27 -2.80 12.68
N TYR A 160 -20.08 -1.74 12.75
CA TYR A 160 -19.88 -0.52 11.97
C TYR A 160 -18.51 0.12 12.24
N MET A 161 -17.95 -0.09 13.42
CA MET A 161 -16.66 0.46 13.82
C MET A 161 -15.50 -0.11 13.02
N LEU A 162 -15.60 -1.38 12.62
CA LEU A 162 -14.61 -2.02 11.76
C LEU A 162 -14.52 -1.28 10.41
N VAL A 163 -15.67 -0.84 9.89
CA VAL A 163 -15.76 -0.06 8.64
C VAL A 163 -15.31 1.37 8.87
N ALA A 164 -15.81 2.03 9.91
CA ALA A 164 -15.47 3.41 10.25
C ALA A 164 -13.97 3.62 10.46
N CYS A 165 -13.30 2.68 11.13
CA CYS A 165 -11.87 2.75 11.43
C CYS A 165 -10.99 2.24 10.29
N PHE A 166 -11.54 1.58 9.27
CA PHE A 166 -10.74 0.83 8.29
C PHE A 166 -9.69 1.70 7.59
N ALA A 167 -10.00 2.97 7.29
CA ALA A 167 -9.05 3.88 6.66
C ALA A 167 -7.72 4.01 7.41
N ALA A 168 -7.70 3.80 8.73
CA ALA A 168 -6.51 3.87 9.57
C ALA A 168 -5.47 2.77 9.27
N VAL A 169 -5.83 1.68 8.58
CA VAL A 169 -4.84 0.68 8.11
C VAL A 169 -3.89 1.24 7.04
N SER A 170 -4.14 2.47 6.56
CA SER A 170 -3.37 3.14 5.51
C SER A 170 -2.19 3.96 6.03
N ALA A 171 -1.85 3.87 7.33
CA ALA A 171 -0.79 4.65 7.97
C ALA A 171 0.63 4.18 7.60
N LEU A 172 0.78 3.55 6.43
CA LEU A 172 2.03 3.02 5.89
C LEU A 172 3.08 4.12 5.64
N PHE A 173 2.61 5.34 5.38
CA PHE A 173 3.47 6.48 5.07
C PHE A 173 4.11 7.12 6.30
N VAL A 174 3.68 6.77 7.52
CA VAL A 174 4.06 7.46 8.77
C VAL A 174 5.54 7.34 9.05
N LEU A 175 6.12 6.18 8.74
CA LEU A 175 7.56 5.98 8.74
C LEU A 175 8.06 6.17 7.29
N PRO A 176 9.16 6.91 7.06
CA PRO A 176 9.68 7.27 5.74
C PRO A 176 10.46 6.10 5.13
N THR A 177 9.81 4.95 5.07
CA THR A 177 10.40 3.62 4.84
C THR A 177 9.56 2.85 3.83
N TYR A 178 8.32 3.31 3.61
CA TYR A 178 7.40 2.72 2.66
C TYR A 178 7.84 3.00 1.21
N PRO A 179 7.91 1.98 0.34
CA PRO A 179 8.47 2.10 -1.00
C PRO A 179 7.94 3.20 -1.87
N THR A 180 6.62 3.37 -1.88
CA THR A 180 6.00 4.37 -2.76
C THR A 180 6.35 5.79 -2.31
N LEU A 181 6.52 6.01 -1.01
CA LEU A 181 6.96 7.29 -0.45
C LEU A 181 8.42 7.57 -0.81
N LEU A 182 9.32 6.61 -0.59
CA LEU A 182 10.74 6.77 -0.92
C LEU A 182 10.96 6.97 -2.41
N GLY A 183 10.25 6.20 -3.24
CA GLY A 183 10.26 6.37 -4.69
C GLY A 183 9.74 7.75 -5.11
N ALA A 184 8.64 8.23 -4.52
CA ALA A 184 8.11 9.56 -4.81
C ALA A 184 9.12 10.68 -4.50
N VAL A 185 9.83 10.59 -3.37
CA VAL A 185 10.87 11.57 -3.01
C VAL A 185 12.06 11.53 -3.95
N GLN A 186 12.50 10.34 -4.38
CA GLN A 186 13.66 10.22 -5.27
C GLN A 186 13.35 10.57 -6.73
N MET A 187 12.10 10.42 -7.16
CA MET A 187 11.64 10.76 -8.51
C MET A 187 11.15 12.21 -8.64
N ASP A 188 11.08 12.97 -7.54
CA ASP A 188 10.60 14.34 -7.56
C ASP A 188 11.68 15.35 -7.97
N ASP A 189 11.70 15.68 -9.26
CA ASP A 189 12.59 16.68 -9.84
C ASP A 189 12.28 18.12 -9.38
N THR A 190 11.12 18.39 -8.77
CA THR A 190 10.76 19.74 -8.26
C THR A 190 11.34 20.01 -6.88
N GLY A 191 11.74 18.95 -6.16
CA GLY A 191 12.21 19.01 -4.79
C GLY A 191 11.15 19.53 -3.81
N THR A 192 9.86 19.35 -4.08
CA THR A 192 8.75 19.74 -3.18
C THR A 192 8.45 18.64 -2.15
N THR A 193 8.79 17.40 -2.46
CA THR A 193 8.74 16.24 -1.57
C THR A 193 10.12 15.94 -1.00
N ARG A 194 10.23 15.89 0.32
CA ARG A 194 11.52 15.72 1.02
C ARG A 194 11.37 14.85 2.25
N ILE A 195 12.47 14.18 2.60
CA ILE A 195 12.68 13.56 3.91
C ILE A 195 13.59 14.52 4.69
N GLY A 196 13.10 14.99 5.83
CA GLY A 196 13.80 15.90 6.72
C GLY A 196 14.73 15.17 7.69
N LYS A 197 15.20 15.91 8.71
CA LYS A 197 16.19 15.41 9.68
C LYS A 197 15.65 14.33 10.62
N PHE A 198 14.35 14.31 10.87
CA PHE A 198 13.71 13.39 11.83
C PHE A 198 12.86 12.35 11.09
N ILE A 199 12.66 11.18 11.72
CA ILE A 199 11.91 10.06 11.13
C ILE A 199 10.52 10.50 10.66
N PHE A 200 9.76 11.23 11.48
CA PHE A 200 8.41 11.68 11.12
C PHE A 200 8.38 12.98 10.30
N ASN A 201 9.53 13.56 10.00
CA ASN A 201 9.62 14.83 9.28
C ASN A 201 9.72 14.57 7.77
N HIS A 202 8.58 14.40 7.09
CA HIS A 202 8.54 14.27 5.64
C HIS A 202 7.25 14.86 5.06
N SER A 203 7.27 15.23 3.77
CA SER A 203 6.18 15.97 3.11
C SER A 203 4.81 15.27 3.13
N PHE A 204 4.80 13.94 3.30
CA PHE A 204 3.57 13.13 3.31
C PHE A 204 2.90 12.97 4.68
N PHE A 205 3.60 13.30 5.78
CA PHE A 205 3.13 12.99 7.12
C PHE A 205 1.83 13.73 7.46
N ILE A 206 1.86 15.07 7.39
CA ILE A 206 0.71 15.90 7.76
C ILE A 206 -0.50 15.63 6.85
N PRO A 207 -0.37 15.67 5.51
CA PRO A 207 -1.51 15.40 4.63
C PRO A 207 -2.09 13.99 4.83
N GLY A 208 -1.23 12.99 5.01
CA GLY A 208 -1.65 11.61 5.20
C GLY A 208 -2.39 11.41 6.54
N VAL A 209 -1.87 11.97 7.63
CA VAL A 209 -2.53 11.88 8.95
C VAL A 209 -3.88 12.58 8.92
N LEU A 210 -3.97 13.76 8.31
CA LEU A 210 -5.24 14.48 8.15
C LEU A 210 -6.24 13.69 7.30
N ALA A 211 -5.79 13.10 6.20
CA ALA A 211 -6.64 12.27 5.34
C ALA A 211 -7.22 11.07 6.11
N ILE A 212 -6.39 10.37 6.89
CA ILE A 212 -6.86 9.26 7.74
C ILE A 212 -7.84 9.77 8.80
N ALA A 213 -7.49 10.83 9.53
CA ALA A 213 -8.32 11.35 10.62
C ALA A 213 -9.71 11.79 10.10
N ILE A 214 -9.75 12.50 8.98
CA ILE A 214 -11.00 12.93 8.34
C ILE A 214 -11.79 11.72 7.85
N ALA A 215 -11.15 10.76 7.17
CA ALA A 215 -11.82 9.56 6.68
C ALA A 215 -12.43 8.72 7.82
N VAL A 216 -11.71 8.56 8.93
CA VAL A 216 -12.22 7.86 10.12
C VAL A 216 -13.37 8.62 10.76
N ALA A 217 -13.25 9.94 10.93
CA ALA A 217 -14.31 10.78 11.49
C ALA A 217 -15.59 10.72 10.65
N LEU A 218 -15.46 10.83 9.32
CA LEU A 218 -16.58 10.65 8.40
C LEU A 218 -17.13 9.22 8.44
N GLY A 219 -16.27 8.22 8.59
CA GLY A 219 -16.66 6.82 8.78
C GLY A 219 -17.54 6.63 10.01
N PHE A 220 -17.22 7.27 11.13
CA PHE A 220 -18.05 7.22 12.35
C PHE A 220 -19.40 7.92 12.20
N VAL A 221 -19.52 8.90 11.30
CA VAL A 221 -20.79 9.57 11.00
C VAL A 221 -21.63 8.73 10.03
N LEU A 222 -21.02 8.23 8.95
CA LEU A 222 -21.74 7.61 7.84
C LEU A 222 -22.00 6.12 8.05
N ALA A 223 -21.09 5.37 8.67
CA ALA A 223 -21.24 3.93 8.82
C ALA A 223 -22.53 3.56 9.59
N PRO A 224 -22.84 4.16 10.77
CA PRO A 224 -24.09 3.86 11.49
C PRO A 224 -25.38 4.21 10.72
N MET A 225 -25.30 5.07 9.69
CA MET A 225 -26.46 5.44 8.87
C MET A 225 -26.71 4.46 7.72
N LEU A 226 -25.68 3.70 7.32
CA LEU A 226 -25.70 2.88 6.10
C LEU A 226 -25.74 1.37 6.38
N ILE A 227 -25.25 0.93 7.56
CA ILE A 227 -25.16 -0.46 8.01
C ILE A 227 -25.64 -0.60 9.44
#